data_AF-A0A800AYE9-F1
#
_entry.id   AF-A0A800AYE9-F1
#
_cell.length_a   1.000
_cell.length_b   1.000
_cell.length_c   1.000
_cell.angle_alpha   90.00
_cell.angle_beta   90.00
_cell.angle_gamma   90.00
#
_symmetry.space_group_name_H-M   'P 1'
#
loop_
_entity.id
_entity.type
_entity.pdbx_description
1 polymer ?
#
loop_
_entity_poly.entity_id
_entity_poly.type
_entity_poly.pdbx_seq_one_letter_code
_entity_poly.pdbx_strand_id
1 'polypeptide(L)' 'MFGDMDGMMAKLQEAQQKIAEARASLNNIIVSGESGSGKVKVTATANREIRSISIDDSLFEDKE' A
#
# COMPACT_ATOMS: atom_id res chain seq x y z
N MET A 1 40.33 -6.59 6.26
CA MET A 1 40.11 -5.64 5.15
C MET A 1 39.30 -6.24 4.00
N PHE A 2 39.70 -7.35 3.35
CA PHE A 2 38.84 -8.00 2.33
C PHE A 2 37.68 -8.84 2.94
N GLY A 3 37.93 -9.60 4.01
CA GLY A 3 36.86 -10.38 4.69
C GLY A 3 35.76 -9.53 5.35
N ASP A 4 36.07 -8.28 5.70
CA ASP A 4 35.09 -7.33 6.25
C ASP A 4 34.16 -6.76 5.16
N MET A 5 34.67 -6.65 3.92
CA MET A 5 33.89 -6.18 2.77
C MET A 5 32.94 -7.26 2.23
N ASP A 6 33.38 -8.53 2.19
CA ASP A 6 32.52 -9.63 1.75
C ASP A 6 31.34 -9.84 2.70
N GLY A 7 31.58 -9.79 4.02
CA GLY A 7 30.53 -9.84 5.03
C GLY A 7 29.59 -8.62 4.98
N MET A 8 30.10 -7.45 4.58
CA MET A 8 29.29 -6.24 4.38
C MET A 8 28.40 -6.35 3.14
N MET A 9 28.93 -6.85 2.02
CA MET A 9 28.17 -7.07 0.79
C MET A 9 27.04 -8.08 0.97
N ALA A 10 27.29 -9.17 1.69
CA ALA A 10 26.26 -10.17 2.02
C ALA A 10 25.12 -9.55 2.86
N LYS A 11 25.44 -8.76 3.90
CA LYS A 11 24.44 -8.06 4.71
C LYS A 11 23.64 -7.04 3.90
N LEU A 12 24.28 -6.34 2.96
CA LEU A 12 23.60 -5.41 2.06
C LEU A 12 22.63 -6.14 1.13
N GLN A 13 23.01 -7.30 0.57
CA GLN A 13 22.12 -8.12 -0.25
C GLN A 13 20.90 -8.62 0.54
N GLU A 14 21.11 -9.14 1.76
CA GLU A 14 20.00 -9.55 2.63
C GLU A 14 19.08 -8.39 2.99
N ALA A 15 19.63 -7.21 3.28
CA ALA A 15 18.83 -6.02 3.56
C ALA A 15 18.01 -5.59 2.34
N GLN A 16 18.59 -5.63 1.14
CA GLN A 16 17.87 -5.33 -0.10
C GLN A 16 16.71 -6.32 -0.33
N GLN A 17 16.94 -7.61 -0.14
CA GLN A 17 15.90 -8.63 -0.26
C GLN A 17 14.78 -8.41 0.76
N LYS A 18 15.11 -8.18 2.03
CA LYS A 18 14.11 -7.90 3.08
C LYS A 18 13.27 -6.66 2.79
N ILE A 19 13.87 -5.62 2.23
CA ILE A 19 13.13 -4.41 1.81
C ILE A 19 12.18 -4.73 0.66
N ALA A 20 12.62 -5.52 -0.33
CA ALA A 20 11.77 -5.93 -1.44
C ALA A 20 10.57 -6.76 -0.97
N GLU A 21 10.79 -7.73 -0.09
CA GLU A 21 9.75 -8.56 0.53
C GLU A 21 8.79 -7.73 1.38
N ALA A 22 9.31 -6.80 2.20
CA ALA A 22 8.50 -5.90 3.00
C ALA A 22 7.64 -4.98 2.12
N ARG A 23 8.15 -4.48 0.99
CA ARG A 23 7.35 -3.70 0.04
C ARG A 23 6.27 -4.56 -0.61
N ALA A 24 6.59 -5.79 -0.99
CA ALA A 24 5.61 -6.70 -1.59
C ALA A 24 4.48 -7.04 -0.61
N SER A 25 4.77 -7.20 0.68
CA SER A 25 3.74 -7.51 1.68
C SER A 25 2.70 -6.40 1.85
N LEU A 26 3.08 -5.13 1.64
CA LEU A 26 2.15 -3.99 1.68
C LEU A 26 1.03 -4.08 0.63
N ASN A 27 1.24 -4.83 -0.47
CA ASN A 27 0.20 -5.04 -1.48
C ASN A 27 -0.96 -5.92 -0.98
N ASN A 28 -0.71 -6.74 0.06
CA ASN A 28 -1.68 -7.67 0.61
C ASN A 28 -2.46 -7.08 1.79
N ILE A 29 -1.97 -5.98 2.36
CA ILE A 29 -2.66 -5.30 3.47
C ILE A 29 -3.74 -4.40 2.86
N ILE A 30 -5.00 -4.68 3.20
CA ILE A 30 -6.15 -3.91 2.75
C ILE A 30 -6.51 -2.84 3.79
N VAL A 31 -6.74 -1.62 3.32
CA VAL A 31 -7.16 -0.46 4.10
C VAL A 31 -8.44 0.09 3.47
N SER A 32 -9.49 0.25 4.28
CA SER A 32 -10.75 0.85 3.86
C SER A 32 -10.95 2.20 4.54
N GLY A 33 -11.40 3.19 3.78
CA GLY A 33 -11.79 4.51 4.28
C GLY A 33 -13.15 4.92 3.74
N GLU A 34 -13.88 5.68 4.53
CA GLU A 34 -15.21 6.15 4.15
C GLU A 34 -15.41 7.63 4.52
N SER A 35 -16.22 8.32 3.72
CA SER A 35 -16.53 9.75 3.83
C SER A 35 -17.99 10.01 3.48
N GLY A 36 -18.49 11.21 3.81
CA GLY A 36 -19.87 11.62 3.52
C GLY A 36 -20.90 10.70 4.18
N SER A 37 -20.65 10.29 5.42
CA SER A 37 -21.48 9.32 6.17
C SER A 37 -21.59 7.95 5.50
N GLY A 38 -20.50 7.47 4.89
CA GLY A 38 -20.44 6.17 4.22
C GLY A 38 -20.83 6.20 2.75
N LYS A 39 -21.26 7.36 2.22
CA LYS A 39 -21.64 7.53 0.81
C LYS A 39 -20.46 7.42 -0.15
N VAL A 40 -19.24 7.64 0.32
CA VAL A 40 -18.02 7.35 -0.43
C VAL A 40 -17.22 6.34 0.35
N LYS A 41 -16.97 5.17 -0.23
CA LYS A 41 -16.11 4.13 0.35
C LYS A 41 -14.99 3.82 -0.62
N VAL A 42 -13.76 3.84 -0.12
CA VAL A 42 -12.54 3.50 -0.87
C VAL A 42 -11.86 2.34 -0.19
N THR A 43 -11.46 1.35 -0.97
CA THR A 43 -10.59 0.26 -0.52
C THR A 43 -9.28 0.33 -1.28
N ALA A 44 -8.18 0.36 -0.55
CA ALA A 44 -6.82 0.44 -1.11
C ALA A 44 -5.89 -0.53 -0.40
N THR A 45 -4.71 -0.75 -0.96
CA THR A 45 -3.63 -1.47 -0.28
C THR A 45 -2.81 -0.51 0.57
N ALA A 46 -2.06 -1.03 1.55
CA ALA A 46 -1.07 -0.24 2.29
C ALA A 46 0.06 0.29 1.39
N ASN A 47 0.23 -0.28 0.19
CA ASN A 47 1.11 0.24 -0.86
C ASN A 47 0.44 1.31 -1.75
N ARG A 48 -0.68 1.89 -1.31
CA ARG A 48 -1.40 3.00 -1.98
C ARG A 48 -1.98 2.64 -3.36
N GLU A 49 -2.23 1.37 -3.60
CA GLU A 49 -2.94 0.92 -4.80
C GLU A 49 -4.44 0.86 -4.51
N ILE A 50 -5.26 1.62 -5.25
CA ILE A 50 -6.72 1.59 -5.07
C ILE A 50 -7.27 0.32 -5.69
N ARG A 51 -8.04 -0.44 -4.91
CA ARG A 51 -8.70 -1.69 -5.35
C ARG A 51 -10.16 -1.45 -5.75
N SER A 52 -10.87 -0.60 -5.01
CA SER A 52 -12.25 -0.26 -5.33
C SER A 52 -12.64 1.11 -4.79
N ILE A 53 -13.58 1.74 -5.49
CA ILE A 53 -14.26 2.97 -5.07
C ILE A 53 -15.76 2.70 -5.25
N SER A 54 -16.53 2.94 -4.20
CA SER A 54 -17.98 2.91 -4.20
C SER A 54 -18.48 4.30 -3.87
N ILE A 55 -19.36 4.84 -4.70
CA ILE A 55 -19.99 6.15 -4.51
C ILE A 55 -21.50 5.91 -4.56
N ASP A 56 -22.20 6.42 -3.56
CA ASP A 56 -23.65 6.35 -3.46
C ASP A 56 -24.31 7.23 -4.52
N ASP A 57 -25.32 6.69 -5.20
CA ASP A 57 -25.99 7.35 -6.33
C ASP A 57 -26.63 8.69 -5.95
N SER A 58 -27.03 8.87 -4.68
CA SER A 58 -27.59 10.14 -4.18
C SER A 58 -26.61 11.32 -4.23
N LEU A 59 -25.31 11.05 -4.42
CA LEU A 59 -24.31 12.10 -4.62
C LEU A 59 -24.28 12.66 -6.04
N PHE A 60 -24.93 12.00 -7.00
CA PHE A 60 -25.01 12.44 -8.39
C PHE A 60 -26.30 13.18 -8.71
N GLU A 61 -27.23 13.30 -7.75
CA GLU A 61 -28.40 14.14 -7.92
C GLU A 61 -27.97 15.62 -7.98
N ASP A 62 -28.34 16.31 -9.07
CA ASP A 62 -28.14 17.75 -9.20
C ASP A 62 -28.94 18.46 -8.09
N LYS A 63 -28.25 19.30 -7.33
CA LYS A 63 -28.88 20.23 -6.41
C LYS A 63 -29.41 21.42 -7.21
N GLU A 64 -30.53 21.24 -7.90
CA GLU A 64 -31.38 22.37 -8.31
C GLU A 64 -32.22 22.87 -7.14
#